data_AF-A0AA97B1J0-F1
#
_entry.id   AF-A0AA97B1J0-F1
#
_cell.length_a   1.000
_cell.length_b   1.000
_cell.length_c   1.000
_cell.angle_alpha   90.00
_cell.angle_beta   90.00
_cell.angle_gamma   90.00
#
_symmetry.space_group_name_H-M   'P 1'
#
loop_
_entity.id
_entity.type
_entity.pdbx_description
1 polymer ?
#
loop_
_entity_poly.entity_id
_entity_poly.type
_entity_poly.pdbx_seq_one_letter_code
_entity_poly.pdbx_strand_id
1 'polypeptide(L)'
;MGNFTDTRLQPYVLTGIGLDRYNVRNDARGAVRGFSDDTSGYVPAGAGLRYQMGNLITADARVNYNFLFDQDFAPGGRAPGALDGRYSAMLSLGGTY
;
A
#
# COMPACT_ATOMS: atom_id res chain seq x y z
N MET A 1 -8.64 23.04 24.73
CA MET A 1 -7.35 22.44 24.36
C MET A 1 -7.38 20.99 24.79
N GLY A 2 -7.25 20.04 23.86
CA GLY A 2 -7.41 18.60 24.13
C GLY A 2 -6.25 18.04 24.95
N ASN A 3 -6.58 17.17 25.91
CA ASN A 3 -5.62 16.55 26.83
C ASN A 3 -4.78 15.49 26.07
N PHE A 4 -3.52 15.79 25.75
CA PHE A 4 -2.60 14.93 25.00
C PHE A 4 -1.89 13.86 25.85
N THR A 5 -2.38 13.61 27.07
CA THR A 5 -1.71 12.72 28.03
C THR A 5 -2.24 11.28 28.04
N ASP A 6 -3.23 10.96 27.20
CA ASP A 6 -3.70 9.59 26.96
C ASP A 6 -3.20 9.11 25.58
N THR A 7 -1.92 8.75 25.49
CA THR A 7 -1.19 8.34 24.28
C THR A 7 -1.67 7.01 23.66
N ARG A 8 -2.91 6.63 23.94
CA ARG A 8 -3.56 5.45 23.37
C ARG A 8 -3.77 5.64 21.88
N LEU A 9 -4.08 6.85 21.44
CA LEU A 9 -4.31 7.16 20.03
C LEU A 9 -3.06 7.77 19.39
N GLN A 10 -2.51 7.06 18.41
CA GLN A 10 -1.24 7.34 17.75
C GLN A 10 -1.49 7.51 16.25
N PRO A 11 -1.75 8.74 15.77
CA PRO A 11 -1.80 9.03 14.34
C PRO A 11 -0.40 8.99 13.75
N TYR A 12 -0.25 8.45 12.55
CA TYR A 12 1.00 8.42 11.82
C TYR A 12 0.78 8.59 10.31
N VAL A 13 1.80 9.09 9.62
CA VAL A 13 1.86 9.11 8.17
C VAL A 13 2.90 8.11 7.70
N LEU A 14 2.68 7.52 6.52
CA LEU A 14 3.61 6.58 5.90
C LEU A 14 3.87 7.02 4.47
N THR A 15 5.14 6.94 4.08
CA THR A 15 5.55 7.10 2.69
C THR A 15 6.74 6.17 2.43
N GLY A 16 6.99 5.79 1.18
CA GLY A 16 8.10 4.91 0.87
C GLY A 16 8.29 4.66 -0.62
N ILE A 17 9.08 3.64 -0.94
CA ILE A 17 9.31 3.15 -2.30
C ILE A 17 8.98 1.65 -2.28
N GLY A 18 8.12 1.23 -3.20
CA GLY A 18 7.71 -0.15 -3.40
C GLY A 18 8.09 -0.65 -4.80
N LEU A 19 8.43 -1.92 -4.88
CA LEU A 19 8.70 -2.64 -6.12
C LEU A 19 7.84 -3.89 -6.13
N ASP A 20 6.92 -3.99 -7.08
CA ASP A 20 6.12 -5.20 -7.28
C ASP A 20 6.69 -5.96 -8.48
N ARG A 21 7.11 -7.20 -8.25
CA ARG A 21 7.54 -8.11 -9.32
C ARG A 21 6.44 -9.13 -9.58
N TYR A 22 5.80 -9.02 -10.73
CA TYR A 22 4.82 -10.00 -11.16
C TYR A 22 5.54 -11.15 -11.86
N ASN A 23 5.30 -12.37 -11.39
CA ASN A 23 5.80 -13.59 -12.02
C ASN A 23 4.60 -14.39 -12.53
N VAL A 24 4.44 -14.45 -13.84
CA VAL A 24 3.39 -15.25 -14.46
C VAL A 24 3.92 -16.67 -14.59
N ARG A 25 3.39 -17.61 -13.79
CA ARG A 25 3.69 -19.03 -13.95
C ARG A 25 3.20 -19.48 -15.34
N ASN A 26 4.16 -19.58 -16.23
CA ASN A 26 4.07 -19.99 -17.63
C ASN A 26 3.07 -21.14 -17.87
N ASP A 27 1.86 -20.79 -18.32
CA ASP A 27 0.99 -21.67 -19.10
C ASP A 27 0.99 -21.04 -20.50
N ALA A 28 1.12 -21.86 -21.54
CA ALA A 28 1.14 -21.44 -22.95
C ALA A 28 -0.04 -20.52 -23.34
N ARG A 29 -1.09 -20.48 -22.52
CA ARG A 29 -2.26 -19.59 -22.63
C ARG A 29 -2.00 -18.13 -22.20
N GLY A 30 -1.04 -17.88 -21.30
CA GLY A 30 -0.69 -16.55 -20.80
C GLY A 30 0.12 -15.73 -21.81
N ALA A 31 1.07 -16.36 -22.49
CA ALA A 31 1.87 -15.73 -23.54
C ALA A 31 1.03 -15.29 -24.76
N VAL A 32 0.01 -16.09 -25.14
CA VAL A 32 -0.92 -15.74 -26.24
C VAL A 32 -1.80 -14.54 -25.90
N ARG A 33 -1.97 -14.20 -24.62
CA ARG A 33 -2.75 -13.03 -24.14
C ARG A 33 -1.89 -11.82 -23.80
N GLY A 34 -0.58 -11.85 -24.09
CA GLY A 34 0.32 -10.72 -23.88
C GLY A 34 0.77 -10.49 -22.44
N PHE A 35 0.59 -11.46 -21.53
CA PHE A 35 1.13 -11.35 -20.18
C PHE A 35 2.64 -11.59 -20.18
N SER A 36 3.40 -10.60 -19.75
CA SER A 36 4.87 -10.63 -19.62
C SER A 36 5.24 -10.45 -18.14
N ASP A 37 6.45 -10.88 -17.76
CA ASP A 37 7.00 -10.53 -16.45
C ASP A 37 7.31 -9.03 -16.43
N ASP A 38 6.91 -8.36 -15.37
CA ASP A 38 7.10 -6.92 -15.24
C ASP A 38 7.38 -6.49 -13.80
N THR A 39 8.17 -5.43 -13.69
CA THR A 39 8.57 -4.81 -12.45
C THR A 39 7.98 -3.42 -12.42
N SER A 40 6.93 -3.22 -11.62
CA SER A 40 6.32 -1.91 -11.45
C SER A 40 6.85 -1.23 -10.18
N GLY A 41 7.29 0.01 -10.34
CA GLY A 41 7.71 0.88 -9.24
C GLY A 41 6.55 1.77 -8.77
N TYR A 42 6.34 1.83 -7.45
CA TYR A 42 5.33 2.70 -6.85
C TYR A 42 5.81 3.40 -5.59
N VAL A 43 5.27 4.59 -5.34
CA VAL A 43 5.42 5.32 -4.08
C VAL A 43 4.12 5.15 -3.29
N PRO A 44 4.09 4.31 -2.24
CA PRO A 44 2.97 4.30 -1.30
C PRO A 44 3.01 5.59 -0.48
N ALA A 45 1.92 6.33 -0.44
CA ALA A 45 1.69 7.43 0.48
C ALA A 45 0.39 7.21 1.23
N GLY A 46 0.41 7.31 2.55
CA GLY A 46 -0.74 6.98 3.36
C GLY A 46 -0.71 7.58 4.76
N ALA A 47 -1.79 7.32 5.47
CA ALA A 47 -1.93 7.68 6.86
C ALA A 47 -2.53 6.50 7.63
N GLY A 48 -2.17 6.40 8.89
CA GLY A 48 -2.69 5.41 9.79
C GLY A 48 -2.96 5.97 11.17
N LEU A 49 -3.75 5.20 11.89
CA LEU A 49 -4.18 5.49 13.24
C LEU A 49 -4.05 4.20 14.03
N ARG A 50 -3.19 4.23 15.04
CA ARG A 50 -3.02 3.14 15.98
C ARG A 50 -3.71 3.49 17.28
N TYR A 51 -4.45 2.55 17.84
CA TYR A 51 -5.09 2.67 19.12
C TYR A 51 -4.65 1.55 20.06
N GLN A 52 -4.11 1.91 21.22
CA GLN A 52 -3.77 0.98 22.29
C GLN A 52 -4.92 0.90 23.29
N MET A 53 -5.64 -0.23 23.28
CA MET A 53 -6.70 -0.52 24.23
C MET A 53 -6.08 -1.16 25.48
N GLY A 54 -5.59 -0.31 26.38
CA GLY A 54 -4.83 -0.75 27.56
C GLY A 54 -3.42 -1.19 27.17
N ASN A 55 -2.87 -2.17 27.90
CA ASN A 55 -1.50 -2.67 27.69
C ASN A 55 -1.45 -3.94 26.82
N LEU A 56 -2.62 -4.51 26.50
CA LEU A 56 -2.75 -5.88 25.99
C LEU A 56 -3.20 -5.96 24.53
N ILE A 57 -3.87 -4.92 24.02
CA ILE A 57 -4.51 -4.97 22.70
C ILE A 57 -4.16 -3.70 21.94
N THR A 58 -3.71 -3.89 20.69
CA THR A 58 -3.49 -2.80 19.73
C THR A 58 -4.38 -2.98 18.53
N ALA A 59 -5.09 -1.92 18.16
CA ALA A 59 -5.79 -1.78 16.90
C ALA A 59 -5.00 -0.84 15.99
N ASP A 60 -4.90 -1.16 14.71
CA ASP A 60 -4.22 -0.34 13.70
C ASP A 60 -5.11 -0.25 12.47
N ALA A 61 -5.47 0.97 12.10
CA ALA A 61 -6.19 1.25 10.87
C ALA A 61 -5.28 2.10 9.98
N ARG A 62 -5.06 1.67 8.74
CA ARG A 62 -4.23 2.42 7.79
C ARG A 62 -4.85 2.43 6.40
N VAL A 63 -4.67 3.56 5.73
CA VAL A 63 -5.05 3.76 4.34
C VAL A 63 -3.85 4.31 3.58
N ASN A 64 -3.65 3.83 2.36
CA ASN A 64 -2.57 4.30 1.50
C ASN A 64 -3.00 4.31 0.04
N TYR A 65 -2.38 5.21 -0.70
CA TYR A 65 -2.48 5.36 -2.14
C TYR A 65 -1.10 5.12 -2.75
N ASN A 66 -1.03 4.26 -3.74
CA ASN A 66 0.22 3.89 -4.40
C ASN A 66 0.32 4.65 -5.71
N PHE A 67 1.17 5.67 -5.76
CA PHE A 67 1.49 6.40 -6.99
C PHE A 67 2.44 5.56 -7.85
N LEU A 68 1.98 5.10 -9.01
CA LEU A 68 2.80 4.36 -9.98
C LEU A 68 3.63 5.37 -10.77
N PHE A 69 4.95 5.19 -10.83
CA PHE A 69 5.84 6.09 -11.57
C PHE A 69 6.68 5.39 -12.64
N ASP A 70 6.75 4.06 -12.59
CA ASP A 70 7.37 3.25 -13.64
C ASP A 70 6.36 2.18 -14.09
N GLN A 71 5.87 2.35 -15.32
CA GLN A 71 4.81 1.55 -15.95
C GLN A 71 5.25 1.07 -17.34
N ASP A 72 6.50 0.63 -17.49
CA ASP A 72 7.04 0.16 -18.78
C ASP A 72 6.39 -1.15 -19.31
N PHE A 73 5.45 -1.74 -18.56
CA PHE A 73 4.72 -2.96 -18.96
C PHE A 73 3.68 -2.78 -20.07
N ALA A 74 3.02 -1.63 -20.10
CA ALA A 74 1.76 -1.47 -20.82
C ALA A 74 1.95 -0.56 -22.05
N PRO A 75 1.79 -1.09 -23.29
CA PRO A 75 1.79 -0.25 -24.48
C PRO A 75 0.52 0.62 -24.46
N GLY A 76 0.64 1.85 -23.96
CA GLY A 76 -0.46 2.82 -23.87
C GLY A 76 -0.38 3.81 -22.69
N GLY A 77 0.46 3.56 -21.68
CA GLY A 77 0.54 4.37 -20.46
C GLY A 77 1.29 5.71 -20.59
N ARG A 78 1.28 6.37 -21.76
CA ARG A 78 2.13 7.56 -22.03
C ARG A 78 1.58 8.87 -21.45
N ALA A 79 0.70 8.83 -20.46
CA ALA A 79 0.32 10.01 -19.68
C ALA A 79 0.68 9.77 -18.20
N PRO A 80 1.77 10.36 -17.68
CA PRO A 80 2.07 10.32 -16.25
C PRO A 80 0.99 11.10 -15.52
N GLY A 81 0.03 10.39 -14.91
CA GLY A 81 -1.06 10.99 -14.16
C GLY A 81 -1.12 10.36 -12.77
N ALA A 82 -1.13 11.19 -11.73
CA ALA A 82 -1.21 10.79 -10.32
C ALA A 82 -2.52 10.08 -9.92
N LEU A 83 -3.31 9.61 -10.89
CA LEU A 83 -4.65 9.04 -10.73
C LEU A 83 -4.75 7.56 -11.13
N ASP A 84 -3.75 6.98 -11.79
CA ASP A 84 -3.70 5.53 -12.11
C ASP A 84 -3.31 4.66 -10.90
N GLY A 85 -3.05 5.28 -9.75
CA GLY A 85 -2.61 4.60 -8.55
C GLY A 85 -3.65 3.71 -7.88
N ARG A 86 -3.17 2.83 -7.01
CA ARG A 86 -3.99 1.85 -6.28
C ARG A 86 -4.29 2.33 -4.86
N TYR A 87 -5.56 2.23 -4.45
CA TYR A 87 -5.96 2.41 -3.05
C TYR A 87 -5.85 1.09 -2.28
N SER A 88 -5.31 1.14 -1.06
CA SER A 88 -5.46 0.05 -0.10
C SER A 88 -5.79 0.56 1.30
N ALA A 89 -6.65 -0.20 1.98
CA ALA A 89 -7.02 0.02 3.36
C ALA A 89 -6.80 -1.28 4.13
N MET A 90 -6.36 -1.16 5.37
CA MET A 90 -6.13 -2.30 6.26
C MET A 90 -6.55 -1.93 7.68
N LEU A 91 -7.26 -2.87 8.30
CA LEU A 91 -7.55 -2.86 9.73
C LEU A 91 -6.91 -4.10 10.35
N SER A 92 -6.12 -3.90 11.39
CA SER A 92 -5.43 -4.96 12.14
C SER A 92 -5.76 -4.85 13.62
N LEU A 93 -5.96 -6.00 14.25
CA LEU A 93 -6.16 -6.14 15.69
C LEU A 93 -5.15 -7.19 16.17
N GLY A 94 -4.34 -6.85 17.17
CA GLY A 94 -3.29 -7.73 17.67
C GLY A 94 -3.10 -7.59 19.18
N GLY A 95 -2.71 -8.69 19.82
CA GLY A 95 -2.30 -8.67 21.22
C GLY A 95 -0.87 -8.17 21.38
N THR A 96 -0.62 -7.32 22.37
CA THR A 96 0.72 -6.94 22.85
C THR A 96 0.95 -7.61 24.20
N TYR A 97 2.09 -8.31 24.34
CA TYR A 97 2.49 -9.02 25.55
C TYR A 97 3.51 -8.23 26.37
#